data_AF-A0A1I3X4B5-F1
#
_entry.id   AF-A0A1I3X4B5-F1
#
_cell.length_a   1.000
_cell.length_b   1.000
_cell.length_c   1.000
_cell.angle_alpha   90.00
_cell.angle_beta   90.00
_cell.angle_gamma   90.00
#
_symmetry.space_group_name_H-M   'P 1'
#
loop_
_entity.id
_entity.type
_entity.pdbx_description
1 polymer ?
#
loop_
_entity_poly.entity_id
_entity_poly.type
_entity_poly.pdbx_seq_one_letter_code
_entity_poly.pdbx_strand_id
1 'polypeptide(L)' 'MYAVTIIPFIYLAILLVILASGYIIKRSVIKIIEENDSLKPSQVKSSIMIVNTIYYTLVFIIVVTILGPFLIRLLSF' A
#
# COMPACT_ATOMS: atom_id res chain seq x y z
N MET A 1 6.97 -20.59 23.33
CA MET A 1 6.23 -21.16 22.18
C MET A 1 5.14 -20.22 21.66
N TYR A 2 4.24 -19.66 22.49
CA TYR A 2 3.18 -18.76 22.01
C TYR A 2 3.66 -17.46 21.33
N ALA A 3 4.70 -16.79 21.86
CA ALA A 3 5.21 -15.55 21.27
C ALA A 3 5.71 -15.72 19.82
N VAL A 4 6.29 -16.89 19.53
CA VAL A 4 6.83 -17.25 18.21
C VAL A 4 5.71 -17.33 17.15
N THR A 5 4.49 -17.65 17.59
CA THR A 5 3.29 -17.76 16.75
C THR A 5 2.52 -16.43 16.66
N ILE A 6 2.46 -15.64 17.73
CA ILE A 6 1.67 -14.38 17.79
C ILE A 6 2.34 -13.23 17.02
N ILE A 7 3.66 -13.10 17.11
CA ILE A 7 4.42 -12.00 16.49
C ILE A 7 4.16 -11.85 14.97
N PRO A 8 4.14 -12.92 14.15
CA PRO A 8 3.78 -12.86 12.74
C PRO A 8 2.39 -12.25 12.47
N PHE A 9 1.39 -12.56 13.28
CA PHE A 9 0.04 -12.00 13.12
C PHE A 9 -0.01 -10.51 13.45
N ILE A 10 0.80 -10.04 14.41
CA ILE A 10 0.93 -8.61 14.71
C ILE A 10 1.53 -7.86 13.51
N TYR A 11 2.58 -8.40 12.88
CA TYR A 11 3.14 -7.81 11.65
C TYR A 11 2.13 -7.78 10.51
N LEU A 12 1.31 -8.83 10.38
CA LEU A 12 0.25 -8.88 9.38
C LEU A 12 -0.84 -7.83 9.64
N ALA A 13 -1.23 -7.63 10.91
CA ALA A 13 -2.18 -6.58 11.29
C ALA A 13 -1.61 -5.17 11.02
N ILE A 14 -0.34 -4.93 11.34
CA ILE A 14 0.36 -3.68 11.02
C ILE A 14 0.39 -3.45 9.50
N LEU A 15 0.69 -4.49 8.72
CA LEU A 15 0.66 -4.43 7.26
C LEU A 15 -0.71 -3.99 6.74
N LEU A 16 -1.80 -4.59 7.24
CA LEU A 16 -3.16 -4.22 6.85
C LEU A 16 -3.49 -2.74 7.17
N VAL A 17 -3.07 -2.26 8.35
CA VAL A 17 -3.27 -0.85 8.74
C VAL A 17 -2.51 0.09 7.80
N ILE A 18 -1.25 -0.25 7.45
CA ILE A 18 -0.43 0.55 6.52
C ILE A 18 -1.08 0.59 5.13
N LEU A 19 -1.53 -0.56 4.63
CA LEU A 19 -2.16 -0.65 3.30
C LEU A 19 -3.46 0.15 3.23
N ALA A 20 -4.32 0.04 4.26
CA ALA A 20 -5.56 0.80 4.36
C ALA A 20 -5.29 2.31 4.44
N SER A 21 -4.35 2.73 5.30
CA SER A 21 -3.97 4.13 5.45
C SER A 21 -3.41 4.70 4.15
N GLY A 22 -2.51 3.97 3.49
CA GLY A 22 -1.94 4.37 2.21
C GLY A 22 -2.99 4.51 1.11
N TYR A 23 -3.99 3.62 1.08
CA TYR A 23 -5.10 3.71 0.13
C TYR A 23 -5.93 4.98 0.33
N ILE A 24 -6.25 5.31 1.59
CA ILE A 24 -6.97 6.54 1.94
C ILE A 24 -6.19 7.77 1.49
N ILE A 25 -4.88 7.82 1.77
CA ILE A 25 -4.01 8.93 1.35
C ILE A 25 -4.00 9.06 -0.18
N LYS A 26 -3.79 7.95 -0.90
CA LYS A 26 -3.83 7.93 -2.37
C LYS A 26 -5.14 8.52 -2.90
N ARG A 27 -6.28 8.10 -2.35
CA ARG A 27 -7.60 8.59 -2.76
C ARG A 27 -7.75 10.09 -2.53
N SER A 28 -7.30 10.59 -1.38
CA SER A 28 -7.32 12.02 -1.08
C SER A 28 -6.44 12.83 -2.06
N VAL A 29 -5.25 12.33 -2.39
CA VAL A 29 -4.36 12.99 -3.36
C VAL A 29 -4.98 13.03 -4.76
N ILE A 30 -5.56 11.92 -5.23
CA ILE A 30 -6.27 11.88 -6.52
C ILE A 30 -7.39 12.92 -6.55
N LYS A 31 -8.20 12.97 -5.49
CA LYS A 31 -9.29 13.94 -5.39
C LYS A 31 -8.80 15.40 -5.48
N ILE A 32 -7.70 15.73 -4.79
CA ILE A 32 -7.07 17.07 -4.86
C ILE A 32 -6.60 17.39 -6.28
N ILE A 33 -6.08 16.40 -7.01
CA ILE A 33 -5.63 16.58 -8.41
C ILE A 33 -6.83 16.79 -9.35
N GLU A 34 -7.92 16.06 -9.13
CA GLU A 34 -9.15 16.15 -9.95
C GLU A 34 -9.90 17.47 -9.75
N GLU A 35 -9.94 17.96 -8.51
CA GLU A 35 -10.61 19.22 -8.15
C GLU A 35 -9.76 20.47 -8.49
N ASN A 36 -8.60 20.30 -9.12
CA ASN A 36 -7.72 21.40 -9.45
C ASN A 36 -8.05 22.01 -10.83
N ASP A 37 -8.78 23.11 -10.82
CA ASP A 37 -9.21 23.84 -12.02
C ASP A 37 -8.05 24.44 -12.85
N SER A 38 -6.84 24.53 -12.29
CA SER A 38 -5.67 25.07 -13.01
C SER A 38 -4.99 24.07 -13.94
N LEU A 39 -5.28 22.78 -13.79
CA LEU A 39 -4.65 21.72 -14.58
C LEU A 39 -5.49 21.40 -15.83
N LYS A 40 -4.81 21.24 -16.97
CA LYS A 40 -5.48 20.73 -18.18
C LYS A 40 -5.92 19.27 -17.94
N PRO A 41 -7.01 18.81 -18.57
CA PRO A 41 -7.48 17.43 -18.40
C PRO A 41 -6.43 16.35 -18.71
N SER A 42 -5.51 16.62 -19.64
CA SER A 42 -4.38 15.71 -19.94
C SER A 42 -3.35 15.65 -18.82
N GLN A 43 -3.13 16.76 -18.10
CA GLN A 43 -2.22 16.82 -16.96
C GLN A 43 -2.82 16.12 -15.74
N VAL A 44 -4.14 16.27 -15.50
CA VAL A 44 -4.88 15.55 -14.46
C VAL A 44 -4.71 14.04 -14.63
N LYS A 45 -4.98 13.51 -15.84
CA LYS A 45 -4.80 12.07 -16.15
C LYS A 45 -3.37 11.59 -15.93
N SER A 46 -2.38 12.35 -16.38
CA SER A 46 -0.96 12.02 -16.21
C SER A 46 -0.57 11.97 -14.72
N SER A 47 -0.95 12.97 -13.95
CA SER A 47 -0.68 13.04 -12.51
C SER A 47 -1.33 11.90 -11.74
N ILE A 48 -2.59 11.54 -12.05
CA ILE A 48 -3.26 10.38 -11.46
C ILE A 48 -2.53 9.09 -11.80
N MET A 49 -2.07 8.93 -13.04
CA MET A 49 -1.28 7.76 -13.45
C MET A 49 0.02 7.66 -12.65
N ILE A 50 0.73 8.78 -12.44
CA ILE A 50 1.95 8.82 -11.63
C ILE A 50 1.66 8.41 -10.17
N VAL A 51 0.63 9.00 -9.55
CA VAL A 51 0.22 8.67 -8.18
C VAL A 51 -0.13 7.18 -8.06
N ASN A 52 -0.85 6.63 -9.03
CA ASN A 52 -1.16 5.20 -9.08
C ASN A 52 0.11 4.35 -9.15
N THR A 53 1.01 4.65 -10.08
CA THR A 53 2.27 3.90 -10.25
C THR A 53 3.11 3.91 -8.98
N ILE A 54 3.29 5.07 -8.35
CA ILE A 54 4.03 5.20 -7.09
C ILE A 54 3.36 4.37 -5.99
N TYR A 55 2.04 4.52 -5.80
CA TYR A 55 1.31 3.78 -4.78
C TYR A 55 1.44 2.26 -4.95
N TYR A 56 1.19 1.74 -6.15
CA TYR A 56 1.26 0.29 -6.39
C TYR A 56 2.69 -0.25 -6.26
N THR A 57 3.69 0.53 -6.65
CA THR A 57 5.11 0.15 -6.48
C THR A 57 5.46 0.02 -4.99
N LEU A 58 5.06 0.99 -4.17
CA LEU A 58 5.29 0.95 -2.72
C LEU A 58 4.53 -0.20 -2.06
N VAL A 59 3.25 -0.40 -2.41
CA VAL A 59 2.46 -1.53 -1.92
C VAL A 59 3.13 -2.86 -2.25
N PHE A 60 3.61 -3.03 -3.49
CA PHE A 60 4.29 -4.24 -3.91
C PHE A 60 5.53 -4.52 -3.05
N ILE A 61 6.40 -3.51 -2.85
CA ILE A 61 7.60 -3.63 -2.02
C ILE A 61 7.23 -4.03 -0.58
N ILE A 62 6.27 -3.34 0.02
CA ILE A 62 5.83 -3.59 1.40
C ILE A 62 5.25 -5.01 1.54
N VAL A 63 4.39 -5.42 0.61
CA VAL A 63 3.78 -6.76 0.61
C VAL A 63 4.84 -7.83 0.45
N VAL A 64 5.75 -7.73 -0.53
CA VAL A 64 6.81 -8.74 -0.73
C VAL A 64 7.71 -8.83 0.51
N THR A 65 8.04 -7.70 1.13
CA THR A 65 8.94 -7.66 2.29
C THR A 65 8.32 -8.28 3.54
N ILE A 66 7.01 -8.09 3.78
CA ILE A 66 6.34 -8.56 5.00
C ILE A 66 5.64 -9.90 4.78
N LEU A 67 4.86 -10.03 3.70
CA LEU A 67 4.07 -11.23 3.39
C LEU A 67 4.95 -12.38 2.88
N GLY A 68 6.03 -12.09 2.15
CA GLY A 68 6.93 -13.11 1.61
C GLY A 68 7.53 -14.00 2.72
N PRO A 69 8.26 -13.43 3.70
CA PRO A 69 8.78 -14.18 4.83
C PRO A 69 7.70 -14.86 5.67
N PHE A 70 6.52 -14.24 5.79
CA PHE A 70 5.38 -14.84 6.49
C PHE A 70 4.90 -16.13 5.82
N LEU A 71 4.71 -16.12 4.49
CA LEU A 71 4.28 -17.29 3.72
C LEU A 71 5.32 -18.41 3.73
N ILE A 72 6.61 -18.08 3.58
CA ILE A 72 7.70 -19.07 3.66
C ILE A 72 7.65 -19.78 5.01
N ARG A 73 7.48 -19.02 6.10
CA ARG A 73 7.43 -19.57 7.45
C ARG A 73 6.18 -20.41 7.69
N LEU A 74 5.03 -20.01 7.15
CA LEU A 74 3.78 -20.77 7.24
C LEU A 74 3.90 -22.12 6.53
N LEU A 75 4.49 -22.16 5.33
CA LEU A 75 4.63 -23.38 4.52
C LEU A 75 5.74 -24.33 5.04
N SER A 76 6.68 -23.82 5.82
CA SER A 76 7.75 -24.63 6.44
C SER A 76 7.32 -25.36 7.72
N PHE A 77 6.12 -25.09 8.23
CA PHE A 77 5.52 -25.73 9.41
C PHE A 77 4.62 -26.89 8.97
#